data_AF-B6WRB1-F1
#
_entry.id   AF-B6WRB1-F1
#
_cell.length_a   1.000
_cell.length_b   1.000
_cell.length_c   1.000
_cell.angle_alpha   90.00
_cell.angle_beta   90.00
_cell.angle_gamma   90.00
#
_symmetry.space_group_name_H-M   'P 1'
#
loop_
_entity.id
_entity.type
_entity.pdbx_description
1 polymer ?
#
loop_
_entity_poly.entity_id
_entity_poly.type
_entity_poly.pdbx_seq_one_letter_code
_entity_poly.pdbx_strand_id
1 'polypeptide(L)'
;MDDTLPLVDSATLSDAEKKRLRNSHPLYGRMNGEVIWVAYEELGYDAETCATAMDAELDLRHRTVSLMATLEQCPDACCVLELPEAPCASCTACPDLEHLSIDAMTPQWRQWLPPYAIGCRVHARLLSHKDARQAGCSPVKGDDLPRRGMLCPCLTPQK
;
A
#
# COMPACT_ATOMS: atom_id res chain seq x y z
N MET A 1 -4.61 22.93 -6.82
CA MET A 1 -3.40 22.39 -7.47
C MET A 1 -3.21 21.02 -6.87
N ASP A 2 -3.11 19.99 -7.70
CA ASP A 2 -2.83 18.63 -7.23
C ASP A 2 -1.34 18.56 -6.93
N ASP A 3 -0.96 19.05 -5.73
CA ASP A 3 0.44 19.16 -5.27
C ASP A 3 0.97 17.80 -4.82
N THR A 4 0.85 16.82 -5.72
CA THR A 4 1.41 15.48 -5.53
C THR A 4 2.85 15.48 -6.03
N LEU A 5 3.79 15.09 -5.16
CA LEU A 5 5.20 14.98 -5.58
C LEU A 5 5.33 13.88 -6.65
N PRO A 6 6.16 14.09 -7.69
CA PRO A 6 6.34 13.08 -8.73
C PRO A 6 6.92 11.80 -8.13
N LEU A 7 6.28 10.67 -8.45
CA LEU A 7 6.80 9.35 -8.09
C LEU A 7 7.98 9.00 -9.00
N VAL A 8 9.00 8.38 -8.42
CA VAL A 8 10.00 7.64 -9.20
C VAL A 8 9.27 6.62 -10.06
N ASP A 9 9.50 6.64 -11.37
CA ASP A 9 8.95 5.63 -12.26
C ASP A 9 9.65 4.29 -11.96
N SER A 10 8.86 3.30 -11.51
CA SER A 10 9.42 1.99 -11.20
C SER A 10 10.09 1.35 -12.43
N ALA A 11 9.68 1.69 -13.66
CA ALA A 11 10.29 1.18 -14.88
C ALA A 11 11.77 1.53 -15.00
N THR A 12 12.23 2.65 -14.41
CA THR A 12 13.62 3.09 -14.46
C THR A 12 14.52 2.41 -13.42
N LEU A 13 13.93 1.68 -12.46
CA LEU A 13 14.68 0.93 -11.45
C LEU A 13 15.21 -0.38 -12.02
N SER A 14 16.40 -0.78 -11.59
CA SER A 14 16.92 -2.11 -11.93
C SER A 14 16.07 -3.22 -11.30
N ASP A 15 16.12 -4.42 -11.89
CA ASP A 15 15.39 -5.59 -11.35
C ASP A 15 15.85 -5.96 -9.94
N ALA A 16 17.13 -5.75 -9.64
CA ALA A 16 17.68 -5.97 -8.31
C ALA A 16 17.08 -5.01 -7.28
N GLU A 17 16.93 -3.73 -7.63
CA GLU A 17 16.33 -2.71 -6.76
C GLU A 17 14.83 -2.96 -6.57
N LYS A 18 14.09 -3.24 -7.65
CA LYS A 18 12.67 -3.63 -7.59
C LYS A 18 12.47 -4.82 -6.66
N LYS A 19 13.31 -5.85 -6.81
CA LYS A 19 13.29 -7.06 -5.97
C LYS A 19 13.59 -6.73 -4.50
N ARG A 20 14.61 -5.91 -4.23
CA ARG A 20 14.97 -5.48 -2.86
C ARG A 20 13.83 -4.71 -2.20
N LEU A 21 13.27 -3.71 -2.88
CA LEU A 21 12.17 -2.89 -2.37
C LEU A 21 10.93 -3.75 -2.11
N ARG A 22 10.51 -4.54 -3.09
CA ARG A 22 9.38 -5.47 -2.95
C ARG A 22 9.57 -6.42 -1.76
N ASN A 23 10.75 -7.02 -1.64
CA ASN A 23 11.03 -7.98 -0.57
C ASN A 23 11.10 -7.32 0.82
N SER A 24 11.37 -6.02 0.88
CA SER A 24 11.36 -5.25 2.13
C SER A 24 9.96 -4.82 2.57
N HIS A 25 8.95 -4.92 1.70
CA HIS A 25 7.55 -4.67 2.06
C HIS A 25 6.95 -5.89 2.79
N PRO A 26 6.27 -5.75 3.94
CA PRO A 26 5.82 -6.89 4.74
C PRO A 26 4.84 -7.85 4.04
N LEU A 27 4.01 -7.34 3.12
CA LEU A 27 3.09 -8.18 2.35
C LEU A 27 3.80 -8.83 1.15
N TYR A 28 4.44 -8.01 0.32
CA TYR A 28 5.01 -8.45 -0.96
C TYR A 28 6.32 -9.24 -0.81
N GLY A 29 7.00 -9.14 0.34
CA GLY A 29 8.10 -10.04 0.65
C GLY A 29 7.65 -11.48 0.97
N ARG A 30 6.37 -11.70 1.27
CA ARG A 30 5.82 -13.01 1.65
C ARG A 30 4.95 -13.64 0.56
N MET A 31 4.38 -12.84 -0.32
CA MET A 31 3.38 -13.28 -1.30
C MET A 31 3.94 -13.25 -2.72
N ASN A 32 3.83 -14.38 -3.41
CA ASN A 32 4.08 -14.48 -4.86
C ASN A 32 2.75 -14.44 -5.62
N GLY A 33 2.81 -14.41 -6.96
CA GLY A 33 1.59 -14.35 -7.79
C GLY A 33 0.66 -15.55 -7.59
N GLU A 34 1.20 -16.75 -7.39
CA GLU A 34 0.42 -17.97 -7.18
C GLU A 34 -0.38 -17.91 -5.86
N VAL A 35 0.24 -17.42 -4.78
CA VAL A 35 -0.45 -17.25 -3.48
C VAL A 35 -1.61 -16.27 -3.60
N ILE A 36 -1.43 -15.18 -4.34
CA ILE A 36 -2.49 -14.19 -4.55
C ILE A 36 -3.62 -14.80 -5.39
N TRP A 37 -3.28 -15.51 -6.48
CA TRP A 37 -4.25 -16.20 -7.34
C TRP A 37 -5.11 -17.19 -6.55
N VAL A 38 -4.46 -18.12 -5.84
CA VAL A 38 -5.14 -19.13 -5.01
C VAL A 38 -6.01 -18.48 -3.94
N ALA A 39 -5.58 -17.36 -3.36
CA ALA A 39 -6.38 -16.65 -2.37
C ALA A 39 -7.69 -16.09 -2.93
N TYR A 40 -7.71 -15.66 -4.20
CA TYR A 40 -8.95 -15.24 -4.88
C TYR A 40 -9.80 -16.45 -5.30
N GLU A 41 -9.19 -17.53 -5.80
CA GLU A 41 -9.92 -18.76 -6.15
C GLU A 41 -10.63 -19.38 -4.93
N GLU A 42 -9.97 -19.44 -3.78
CA GLU A 42 -10.55 -19.95 -2.52
C GLU A 42 -11.72 -19.07 -2.02
N LEU A 43 -11.80 -17.81 -2.47
CA LEU A 43 -12.95 -16.94 -2.22
C LEU A 43 -14.10 -17.17 -3.22
N GLY A 44 -13.98 -18.13 -4.14
CA GLY A 44 -14.99 -18.49 -5.13
C GLY A 44 -14.95 -17.65 -6.41
N TYR A 45 -13.88 -16.89 -6.64
CA TYR A 45 -13.76 -16.04 -7.83
C TYR A 45 -13.50 -16.91 -9.05
N ASP A 46 -14.13 -16.59 -10.18
CA ASP A 46 -13.83 -17.24 -11.46
C ASP A 46 -12.49 -16.75 -12.03
N ALA A 47 -12.00 -17.44 -13.07
CA ALA A 47 -10.69 -17.15 -13.66
C ALA A 47 -10.59 -15.72 -14.23
N GLU A 48 -11.69 -15.15 -14.74
CA GLU A 48 -11.73 -13.79 -15.28
C GLU A 48 -11.62 -12.75 -14.17
N THR A 49 -12.35 -12.95 -13.08
CA THR A 49 -12.31 -12.07 -11.91
C THR A 49 -10.97 -12.20 -11.18
N CYS A 50 -10.40 -13.41 -11.10
CA CYS A 50 -9.03 -13.63 -10.62
C CYS A 50 -8.00 -12.88 -11.46
N ALA A 51 -8.09 -12.95 -12.80
CA ALA A 51 -7.18 -12.21 -13.69
C ALA A 51 -7.28 -10.69 -13.45
N THR A 52 -8.50 -10.15 -13.37
CA THR A 52 -8.73 -8.73 -13.07
C THR A 52 -8.15 -8.33 -11.72
N ALA A 53 -8.33 -9.16 -10.69
CA ALA A 53 -7.78 -8.90 -9.37
C ALA A 53 -6.25 -8.94 -9.36
N MET A 54 -5.65 -9.85 -10.14
CA MET A 54 -4.20 -9.94 -10.30
C MET A 54 -3.61 -8.70 -10.97
N ASP A 55 -4.26 -8.16 -12.00
CA ASP A 55 -3.82 -6.92 -12.65
C ASP A 55 -3.82 -5.75 -11.65
N ALA A 56 -4.90 -5.60 -10.87
CA ALA A 56 -4.97 -4.58 -9.82
C ALA A 56 -3.88 -4.74 -8.74
N GLU A 57 -3.57 -5.98 -8.35
CA GLU A 57 -2.50 -6.27 -7.39
C GLU A 57 -1.09 -5.99 -7.96
N LEU A 58 -0.90 -6.18 -9.27
CA LEU A 58 0.35 -5.85 -9.96
C LEU A 58 0.53 -4.33 -10.05
N ASP A 59 -0.52 -3.59 -10.41
CA ASP A 59 -0.49 -2.13 -10.47
C ASP A 59 -0.21 -1.52 -9.09
N LEU A 60 -0.88 -2.03 -8.05
CA LEU A 60 -0.65 -1.58 -6.68
C LEU A 60 0.79 -1.84 -6.24
N ARG A 61 1.36 -2.99 -6.62
CA ARG A 61 2.74 -3.34 -6.33
C ARG A 61 3.72 -2.40 -7.01
N HIS A 62 3.51 -2.10 -8.30
CA HIS A 62 4.35 -1.14 -9.02
C HIS A 62 4.30 0.24 -8.36
N ARG A 63 3.11 0.74 -8.04
CA ARG A 63 2.93 2.02 -7.34
C ARG A 63 3.61 2.02 -5.98
N THR A 64 3.50 0.93 -5.21
CA THR A 64 4.16 0.80 -3.90
C THR A 64 5.68 0.83 -4.04
N VAL A 65 6.25 0.12 -5.01
CA VAL A 65 7.71 0.13 -5.27
C VAL A 65 8.19 1.52 -5.68
N SER A 66 7.47 2.20 -6.57
CA SER A 66 7.73 3.61 -6.94
C SER A 66 7.74 4.54 -5.74
N LEU A 67 6.74 4.40 -4.86
CA LEU A 67 6.62 5.19 -3.65
C LEU A 67 7.77 4.93 -2.68
N MET A 68 8.14 3.67 -2.47
CA MET A 68 9.27 3.30 -1.63
C MET A 68 10.60 3.84 -2.17
N ALA A 69 10.81 3.77 -3.49
CA ALA A 69 12.01 4.32 -4.13
C ALA A 69 12.08 5.84 -3.95
N THR A 70 10.94 6.53 -4.04
CA THR A 70 10.87 7.98 -3.86
C THR A 70 11.18 8.38 -2.41
N LEU A 71 10.62 7.67 -1.42
CA LEU A 71 10.93 7.92 0.00
C LEU A 71 12.40 7.65 0.34
N GLU A 72 13.06 6.70 -0.32
CA GLU A 72 14.52 6.50 -0.14
C GLU A 72 15.35 7.67 -0.69
N GLN A 73 14.88 8.34 -1.74
CA GLN A 73 15.61 9.43 -2.41
C GLN A 73 15.26 10.82 -1.87
N CYS A 74 14.10 10.97 -1.23
CA CYS A 74 13.56 12.24 -0.77
C CYS A 74 13.23 12.17 0.73
N PRO A 75 14.19 12.47 1.63
CA PRO A 75 13.96 12.44 3.08
C PRO A 75 12.95 13.50 3.57
N ASP A 76 12.72 14.55 2.78
CA ASP A 76 11.72 15.59 3.07
C ASP A 76 10.31 15.24 2.56
N ALA A 77 10.12 14.07 1.96
CA ALA A 77 8.83 13.61 1.49
C ALA A 77 8.12 12.79 2.59
N CYS A 78 6.78 12.87 2.59
CA CYS A 78 5.95 12.00 3.39
C CYS A 78 4.85 11.37 2.52
N CYS A 79 4.33 10.24 2.97
CA CYS A 79 3.19 9.59 2.35
C CYS A 79 1.96 9.76 3.21
N VAL A 80 0.86 10.25 2.64
CA VAL A 80 -0.45 10.21 3.28
C VAL A 80 -1.19 8.96 2.85
N LEU A 81 -1.91 8.35 3.78
CA LEU A 81 -2.73 7.17 3.50
C LEU A 81 -4.08 7.61 2.94
N GLU A 82 -4.43 7.04 1.78
CA GLU A 82 -5.70 7.28 1.10
C GLU A 82 -6.59 6.06 1.27
N LEU A 83 -7.66 6.24 2.03
CA LEU A 83 -8.67 5.22 2.21
C LEU A 83 -9.54 5.13 0.94
N PRO A 84 -10.11 3.96 0.63
CA PRO A 84 -11.14 3.87 -0.40
C PRO A 84 -12.36 4.73 -0.02
N GLU A 85 -13.03 5.33 -1.01
CA GLU A 85 -14.22 6.19 -0.78
C GLU A 85 -15.32 5.50 0.04
N ALA A 86 -15.47 4.19 -0.15
CA ALA A 86 -16.35 3.33 0.63
C ALA A 86 -15.52 2.22 1.30
N PRO A 87 -14.94 2.46 2.49
CA PRO A 87 -14.32 1.40 3.27
C PRO A 87 -15.42 0.41 3.67
N CYS A 88 -15.13 -0.89 3.55
CA CYS A 88 -16.10 -1.88 4.01
C CYS A 88 -16.20 -1.80 5.54
N ALA A 89 -17.42 -1.99 6.08
CA ALA A 89 -17.63 -2.02 7.52
C ALA A 89 -16.84 -3.15 8.22
N SER A 90 -16.45 -4.19 7.48
CA SER A 90 -15.70 -5.34 7.99
C SER A 90 -14.22 -5.04 8.28
N CYS A 91 -13.64 -3.97 7.71
CA CYS A 91 -12.23 -3.65 7.90
C CYS A 91 -12.06 -2.62 9.03
N THR A 92 -11.73 -3.12 10.22
CA THR A 92 -11.49 -2.26 11.39
C THR A 92 -10.18 -1.47 11.32
N ALA A 93 -9.29 -1.81 10.39
CA ALA A 93 -8.02 -1.11 10.23
C ALA A 93 -8.17 0.23 9.48
N CYS A 94 -9.15 0.37 8.58
CA CYS A 94 -9.28 1.58 7.76
C CYS A 94 -9.47 2.85 8.62
N PRO A 95 -10.39 2.90 9.60
CA PRO A 95 -10.59 4.09 10.44
C PRO A 95 -9.32 4.54 11.18
N ASP A 96 -8.49 3.58 11.63
CA ASP A 96 -7.26 3.88 12.36
C ASP A 96 -6.16 4.49 11.47
N LEU A 97 -6.31 4.41 10.15
CA LEU A 97 -5.33 4.89 9.16
C LEU A 97 -5.68 6.27 8.60
N GLU A 98 -6.88 6.77 8.89
CA GLU A 98 -7.33 8.06 8.39
C GLU A 98 -6.47 9.20 8.93
N HIS A 99 -6.15 10.17 8.07
CA HIS A 99 -5.31 11.31 8.40
C HIS A 99 -3.91 10.93 8.96
N LEU A 100 -3.39 9.76 8.63
CA LEU A 100 -2.01 9.41 8.94
C LEU A 100 -1.05 9.77 7.80
N SER A 101 0.12 10.26 8.18
CA SER A 101 1.26 10.39 7.29
C SER A 101 2.45 9.56 7.76
N ILE A 102 3.21 9.01 6.81
CA ILE A 102 4.41 8.22 7.04
C ILE A 102 5.58 9.02 6.49
N ASP A 103 6.49 9.41 7.37
CA ASP A 103 7.66 10.19 7.01
C ASP A 103 8.75 9.27 6.44
N ALA A 104 9.47 9.72 5.41
CA ALA A 104 10.67 9.04 4.93
C ALA A 104 11.72 8.86 6.04
N MET A 105 11.72 9.77 7.03
CA MET A 105 12.60 9.73 8.19
C MET A 105 12.09 8.83 9.34
N THR A 106 10.86 8.33 9.28
CA THR A 106 10.35 7.41 10.31
C THR A 106 11.12 6.09 10.27
N PRO A 107 11.72 5.63 11.38
CA PRO A 107 12.37 4.33 11.42
C PRO A 107 11.41 3.24 10.98
N GLN A 108 11.88 2.34 10.10
CA GLN A 108 11.08 1.22 9.60
C GLN A 108 9.77 1.65 8.89
N TRP A 109 9.69 2.85 8.31
CA TRP A 109 8.52 3.38 7.58
C TRP A 109 7.89 2.40 6.57
N ARG A 110 8.71 1.50 5.97
CA ARG A 110 8.25 0.44 5.06
C ARG A 110 7.20 -0.47 5.69
N GLN A 111 7.24 -0.66 7.01
CA GLN A 111 6.28 -1.48 7.75
C GLN A 111 4.93 -0.80 7.96
N TRP A 112 4.86 0.52 7.74
CA TRP A 112 3.64 1.31 7.84
C TRP A 112 2.93 1.46 6.50
N LEU A 113 3.61 1.17 5.38
CA LEU A 113 3.03 1.35 4.06
C LEU A 113 1.92 0.33 3.75
N PRO A 114 0.86 0.77 3.04
CA PRO A 114 -0.08 -0.14 2.40
C PRO A 114 0.55 -0.81 1.17
N PRO A 115 -0.05 -1.91 0.66
CA PRO A 115 -1.22 -2.60 1.23
C PRO A 115 -0.93 -3.43 2.49
N TYR A 116 -1.97 -3.66 3.29
CA TYR A 116 -1.88 -4.40 4.55
C TYR A 116 -2.28 -5.89 4.45
N ALA A 117 -3.00 -6.26 3.39
CA ALA A 117 -3.47 -7.61 3.07
C ALA A 117 -3.81 -7.71 1.56
N ILE A 118 -4.01 -8.92 1.03
CA ILE A 118 -4.54 -9.12 -0.33
C ILE A 118 -5.93 -8.49 -0.42
N GLY A 119 -6.20 -7.74 -1.49
CA GLY A 119 -7.46 -7.00 -1.69
C GLY A 119 -7.61 -5.75 -0.83
N CYS A 120 -6.52 -5.29 -0.20
CA CYS A 120 -6.51 -4.01 0.48
C CYS A 120 -6.58 -2.87 -0.55
N ARG A 121 -7.58 -1.99 -0.41
CA ARG A 121 -7.78 -0.83 -1.29
C ARG A 121 -7.21 0.48 -0.73
N VAL A 122 -6.46 0.41 0.36
CA VAL A 122 -5.76 1.58 0.90
C VAL A 122 -4.55 1.85 0.01
N HIS A 123 -4.41 3.11 -0.39
CA HIS A 123 -3.27 3.58 -1.17
C HIS A 123 -2.45 4.57 -0.35
N ALA A 124 -1.27 4.92 -0.88
CA ALA A 124 -0.48 6.00 -0.34
C ALA A 124 -0.17 7.00 -1.46
N ARG A 125 -0.19 8.28 -1.11
CA ARG A 125 0.16 9.39 -1.99
C ARG A 125 1.27 10.21 -1.37
N LEU A 126 2.23 10.63 -2.19
CA LEU A 126 3.33 11.48 -1.73
C LEU A 126 2.88 12.93 -1.62
N LEU A 127 3.21 13.54 -0.49
CA LEU A 127 3.02 14.96 -0.22
C LEU A 127 4.27 15.54 0.44
N SER A 128 4.41 16.86 0.33
CA SER A 128 5.31 17.58 1.23
C SER A 128 4.76 17.56 2.66
N HIS A 129 5.62 17.70 3.67
CA HIS A 129 5.14 17.80 5.06
C HIS A 129 4.18 18.98 5.27
N LYS A 130 4.34 20.07 4.51
CA LYS A 130 3.47 21.24 4.60
C LYS A 130 2.06 20.87 4.15
N ASP A 131 1.93 20.19 3.01
CA ASP A 131 0.64 19.87 2.42
C ASP A 131 -0.07 18.77 3.21
N ALA A 132 0.69 17.79 3.71
CA ALA A 132 0.16 16.78 4.63
C ALA A 132 -0.45 17.43 5.89
N ARG A 133 0.23 18.42 6.49
CA ARG A 133 -0.31 19.17 7.64
C ARG A 133 -1.56 19.97 7.27
N GLN A 134 -1.59 20.58 6.09
CA GLN A 134 -2.76 21.31 5.60
C GLN A 134 -3.96 20.40 5.36
N ALA A 135 -3.72 19.15 4.94
CA ALA A 135 -4.73 18.11 4.82
C ALA A 135 -5.16 17.50 6.17
N GLY A 136 -4.66 18.03 7.29
CA GLY A 136 -4.95 17.53 8.63
C GLY A 136 -4.24 16.22 8.97
N CYS A 137 -3.30 15.76 8.14
CA CYS A 137 -2.58 14.53 8.40
C CYS A 137 -1.52 14.72 9.48
N SER A 138 -1.38 13.70 10.33
CA SER A 138 -0.37 13.67 11.39
C SER A 138 0.57 12.48 11.22
N PRO A 139 1.87 12.64 11.49
CA PRO A 139 2.81 11.53 11.40
C PRO A 139 2.38 10.37 12.30
N VAL A 140 2.54 9.15 11.80
CA VAL A 140 2.37 7.93 12.61
C VAL A 140 3.23 8.02 13.88
N LYS A 141 2.64 7.66 15.03
CA LYS A 141 3.30 7.67 16.34
C LYS A 141 3.34 6.26 16.92
N GLY A 142 4.51 5.80 17.34
CA GLY A 142 4.66 4.59 18.15
C GLY A 142 4.85 3.29 17.38
N ASP A 143 4.79 2.18 18.13
CA ASP A 143 5.11 0.80 17.71
C ASP A 143 3.89 -0.01 17.24
N ASP A 144 2.70 0.60 17.25
CA ASP A 144 1.43 -0.07 16.92
C ASP A 144 1.25 -0.19 15.40
N LEU A 145 2.08 -1.05 14.81
CA LEU A 145 2.02 -1.39 13.39
C LEU A 145 0.60 -1.79 12.97
N PRO A 146 0.17 -1.40 11.75
CA PRO A 146 -1.13 -1.80 11.24
C PRO A 146 -1.24 -3.33 11.29
N ARG A 147 -2.37 -3.83 11.80
CA ARG A 147 -2.63 -5.27 11.81
C ARG A 147 -2.70 -5.78 10.38
N ARG A 148 -1.76 -6.66 10.01
CA ARG A 148 -1.68 -7.27 8.68
C ARG A 148 -2.33 -8.64 8.70
N GLY A 149 -3.37 -8.81 7.90
CA GLY A 149 -3.98 -10.11 7.60
C GLY A 149 -3.44 -10.68 6.30
N MET A 150 -3.76 -11.95 6.01
CA MET A 150 -3.51 -12.51 4.68
C MET A 150 -4.49 -11.89 3.66
N LEU A 151 -5.77 -11.86 4.01
CA LEU A 151 -6.85 -11.31 3.19
C LEU A 151 -7.46 -10.09 3.87
N CYS A 152 -7.81 -9.08 3.07
CA CYS A 152 -8.56 -7.92 3.52
C CYS A 152 -9.99 -8.36 3.85
N PRO A 153 -10.55 -7.98 5.02
CA PRO A 153 -11.95 -8.28 5.36
C PRO A 153 -12.98 -7.68 4.38
N CYS A 154 -12.56 -6.76 3.51
CA CYS A 154 -13.40 -6.21 2.45
C CYS A 154 -13.53 -7.12 1.24
N LEU A 155 -12.69 -8.15 1.11
CA LEU A 155 -12.89 -9.18 0.11
C LEU A 155 -14.10 -10.02 0.52
N THR A 156 -15.18 -9.90 -0.23
CA THR A 156 -16.38 -10.71 -0.06
C THR A 156 -16.22 -12.00 -0.84
N PRO A 157 -16.41 -13.18 -0.20
CA PRO A 157 -16.53 -14.43 -0.95
C PRO A 157 -17.65 -14.33 -1.97
N GLN A 158 -17.40 -14.79 -3.20
CA GLN A 158 -18.45 -15.02 -4.18
C GLN A 158 -19.13 -16.35 -3.80
N LYS A 159 -20.46 -16.30 -3.63
CA LYS A 159 -21.28 -17.48 -3.29
C LYS A 159 -21.72 -18.20 -4.54
#